data_AF-A0A146GE82-F1
#
_entry.id   AF-A0A146GE82-F1
#
_cell.length_a   1.000
_cell.length_b   1.000
_cell.length_c   1.000
_cell.angle_alpha   90.00
_cell.angle_beta   90.00
_cell.angle_gamma   90.00
#
_symmetry.space_group_name_H-M   'P 1'
#
loop_
_entity.id
_entity.type
_entity.pdbx_description
1 polymer ?
#
loop_
_entity_poly.entity_id
_entity_poly.type
_entity_poly.pdbx_seq_one_letter_code
_entity_poly.pdbx_strand_id
1 'polypeptide(L)'
;MIKALILATFCLPFALTSALAGLQDFDISTTREKLSQDRGRDSGNMTVTSREIRYRIDVKSRSFKPLSNVEVKYNIVYQDQQEGSKDDGLLQSHKGSQKFDKVDPNGSLVVSTEPFQLTTHQLDGNWVWANGASNKASDRVVGIWTRIYVDGQLKQEYCNPSTLSKKVDWKD
;
A
#
# COMPACT_ATOMS: atom_id res chain seq x y z
N MET A 1 54.79 -50.49 -26.42
CA MET A 1 54.11 -50.04 -25.18
C MET A 1 53.97 -48.52 -25.25
N ILE A 2 52.77 -48.01 -25.58
CA ILE A 2 52.49 -46.59 -25.76
C ILE A 2 51.48 -46.20 -24.67
N LYS A 3 51.87 -45.35 -23.72
CA LYS A 3 50.98 -44.78 -22.71
C LYS A 3 50.37 -43.50 -23.27
N ALA A 4 49.04 -43.49 -23.42
CA ALA A 4 48.25 -42.33 -23.80
C ALA A 4 48.17 -41.32 -22.64
N LEU A 5 48.41 -40.05 -22.94
CA LEU A 5 48.19 -38.92 -22.04
C LEU A 5 46.99 -38.12 -22.59
N ILE A 6 45.82 -38.28 -21.98
CA ILE A 6 44.61 -37.52 -22.32
C ILE A 6 44.61 -36.27 -21.44
N LEU A 7 44.84 -35.11 -22.05
CA LEU A 7 44.70 -33.80 -21.42
C LEU A 7 43.21 -33.41 -21.49
N ALA A 8 42.50 -33.46 -20.35
CA ALA A 8 41.12 -33.00 -20.25
C ALA A 8 41.12 -31.51 -19.85
N THR A 9 40.85 -30.64 -20.81
CA THR A 9 40.65 -29.20 -20.59
C THR A 9 39.30 -28.97 -19.90
N PHE A 10 39.34 -28.63 -18.61
CA PHE A 10 38.17 -28.29 -17.81
C PHE A 10 37.79 -26.82 -18.06
N CYS A 11 36.87 -26.57 -19.00
CA CYS A 11 36.24 -25.25 -19.16
C CYS A 11 35.19 -25.07 -18.07
N LEU A 12 35.52 -24.30 -17.03
CA LEU A 12 34.55 -23.78 -16.08
C LEU A 12 33.69 -22.70 -16.77
N PRO A 13 32.36 -22.83 -16.79
CA PRO A 13 31.50 -21.73 -17.21
C PRO A 13 31.52 -20.66 -16.09
N PHE A 14 32.13 -19.51 -16.38
CA PHE A 14 31.93 -18.29 -15.61
C PHE A 14 30.48 -17.85 -15.82
N ALA A 15 29.61 -18.20 -14.87
CA ALA A 15 28.27 -17.62 -14.80
C ALA A 15 28.43 -16.15 -14.42
N LEU A 16 28.31 -15.26 -15.42
CA LEU A 16 28.11 -13.83 -15.19
C LEU A 16 26.73 -13.66 -14.54
N THR A 17 26.67 -13.75 -13.22
CA THR A 17 25.54 -13.21 -12.45
C THR A 17 25.62 -11.70 -12.54
N SER A 18 24.93 -11.12 -13.53
CA SER A 18 24.59 -9.71 -13.52
C SER A 18 23.70 -9.48 -12.31
N ALA A 19 24.29 -8.96 -11.23
CA ALA A 19 23.52 -8.34 -10.17
C ALA A 19 22.78 -7.17 -10.81
N LEU A 20 21.48 -7.36 -11.10
CA LEU A 20 20.58 -6.27 -11.44
C LEU A 20 20.52 -5.36 -10.22
N ALA A 21 21.38 -4.34 -10.21
CA ALA A 21 21.14 -3.14 -9.44
C ALA A 21 19.82 -2.57 -9.96
N GLY A 22 18.71 -2.91 -9.30
CA GLY A 22 17.38 -2.47 -9.69
C GLY A 22 17.30 -0.96 -9.59
N LEU A 23 17.51 -0.27 -10.71
CA LEU A 23 17.07 1.10 -10.88
C LEU A 23 15.56 1.10 -10.61
N GLN A 24 15.11 1.84 -9.60
CA GLN A 24 13.69 2.11 -9.43
C GLN A 24 13.21 2.82 -10.69
N ASP A 25 12.34 2.16 -11.47
CA ASP A 25 11.82 2.68 -12.72
C ASP A 25 10.82 3.83 -12.50
N PHE A 26 10.33 3.99 -11.27
CA PHE A 26 9.34 4.99 -10.89
C PHE A 26 9.70 5.69 -9.58
N ASP A 27 9.36 6.98 -9.50
CA ASP A 27 9.23 7.72 -8.26
C ASP A 27 7.77 7.70 -7.82
N ILE A 28 7.51 7.19 -6.62
CA ILE A 28 6.15 7.04 -6.09
C ILE A 28 6.03 7.85 -4.80
N SER A 29 5.03 8.72 -4.73
CA SER A 29 4.66 9.43 -3.51
C SER A 29 3.16 9.37 -3.27
N THR A 30 2.76 9.31 -2.01
CA THR A 30 1.35 9.20 -1.63
C THR A 30 0.98 10.30 -0.65
N THR A 31 -0.10 11.01 -0.93
CA THR A 31 -0.65 12.06 -0.06
C THR A 31 -2.05 11.68 0.38
N ARG A 32 -2.33 11.74 1.69
CA ARG A 32 -3.67 11.52 2.21
C ARG A 32 -4.46 12.82 2.16
N GLU A 33 -5.61 12.80 1.51
CA GLU A 33 -6.51 13.93 1.37
C GLU A 33 -7.77 13.69 2.20
N LYS A 34 -8.16 14.69 2.99
CA LYS A 34 -9.46 14.70 3.68
C LYS A 34 -10.49 15.32 2.74
N LEU A 35 -11.58 14.60 2.47
CA LEU A 35 -12.66 15.06 1.59
C LEU A 35 -13.77 15.72 2.39
N SER A 36 -14.24 15.05 3.44
CA SER A 36 -15.31 15.54 4.30
C SER A 36 -15.08 15.14 5.75
N GLN A 37 -15.84 15.74 6.65
CA GLN A 37 -15.98 15.27 8.02
C GLN A 37 -17.31 15.70 8.56
N ASP A 38 -18.07 14.72 9.01
CA ASP A 38 -19.36 14.91 9.63
C ASP A 38 -19.28 14.48 11.10
N ARG A 39 -20.05 15.17 11.94
CA ARG A 39 -20.16 14.87 13.36
C ARG A 39 -21.64 14.80 13.72
N GLY A 40 -22.04 13.67 14.28
CA GLY A 40 -23.41 13.41 14.70
C GLY A 40 -23.46 12.71 16.05
N ARG A 41 -24.67 12.44 16.50
CA ARG A 41 -24.92 11.50 17.61
C ARG A 41 -25.18 10.13 17.04
N ASP A 42 -24.59 9.14 17.68
CA ASP A 42 -24.98 7.75 17.54
C ASP A 42 -25.58 7.30 18.88
N SER A 43 -26.67 6.56 18.82
CA SER A 43 -27.54 6.15 19.93
C SER A 43 -27.18 6.69 21.34
N GLY A 44 -27.97 7.65 21.85
CA GLY A 44 -27.85 8.12 23.24
C GLY A 44 -26.66 9.05 23.50
N ASN A 45 -25.73 8.59 24.34
CA ASN A 45 -24.63 9.40 24.91
C ASN A 45 -23.30 9.20 24.17
N MET A 46 -23.37 8.94 22.86
CA MET A 46 -22.19 8.73 22.03
C MET A 46 -22.19 9.71 20.86
N THR A 47 -21.04 10.34 20.65
CA THR A 47 -20.77 11.16 19.48
C THR A 47 -20.00 10.34 18.47
N VAL A 48 -20.43 10.42 17.20
CA VAL A 48 -19.73 9.80 16.07
C VAL A 48 -19.19 10.88 15.15
N THR A 49 -17.92 10.76 14.79
CA THR A 49 -17.27 11.59 13.78
C THR A 49 -16.84 10.70 12.62
N SER A 50 -17.45 10.90 11.46
CA SER A 50 -17.10 10.20 10.23
C SER A 50 -16.21 11.10 9.40
N ARG A 51 -15.09 10.56 8.90
CA ARG A 51 -14.17 11.28 8.02
C ARG A 51 -14.04 10.50 6.73
N GLU A 52 -14.45 11.11 5.62
CA GLU A 52 -14.17 10.57 4.32
C GLU A 52 -12.81 11.06 3.85
N ILE A 53 -11.94 10.12 3.49
CA ILE A 53 -10.58 10.40 3.03
C ILE A 53 -10.29 9.62 1.76
N ARG A 54 -9.28 10.06 1.01
CA ARG A 54 -8.69 9.30 -0.09
C ARG A 54 -7.17 9.46 -0.10
N TYR A 55 -6.50 8.67 -0.91
CA TYR A 55 -5.10 8.88 -1.24
C TYR A 55 -4.96 9.39 -2.67
N ARG A 56 -4.09 10.38 -2.85
CA ARG A 56 -3.50 10.73 -4.12
C ARG A 56 -2.15 10.04 -4.23
N ILE A 57 -1.94 9.29 -5.31
CA ILE A 57 -0.71 8.58 -5.61
C ILE A 57 -0.11 9.23 -6.85
N ASP A 58 1.00 9.93 -6.68
CA ASP A 58 1.77 10.52 -7.76
C ASP A 58 2.87 9.54 -8.17
N VAL A 59 2.87 9.17 -9.45
CA VAL A 59 3.81 8.20 -10.04
C VAL A 59 4.55 8.89 -11.17
N LYS A 60 5.87 9.05 -11.05
CA LYS A 60 6.72 9.61 -12.10
C LYS A 60 7.61 8.53 -12.68
N SER A 61 7.50 8.29 -13.99
CA SER A 61 8.38 7.38 -14.71
C SER A 61 9.80 7.98 -14.78
N ARG A 62 10.81 7.14 -14.62
CA ARG A 62 12.22 7.47 -14.92
C ARG A 62 12.69 6.88 -16.25
N SER A 63 11.79 6.23 -16.98
CA SER A 63 12.10 5.64 -18.28
C SER A 63 12.30 6.72 -19.35
N PHE A 64 13.34 6.55 -20.17
CA PHE A 64 13.57 7.34 -21.38
C PHE A 64 12.74 6.86 -22.58
N LYS A 65 11.99 5.77 -22.43
CA LYS A 65 11.08 5.22 -23.45
C LYS A 65 9.63 5.27 -22.95
N PRO A 66 8.65 5.41 -23.86
CA PRO A 66 7.25 5.30 -23.46
C PRO A 66 7.00 3.90 -22.88
N LEU A 67 6.19 3.84 -21.83
CA LEU A 67 5.74 2.60 -21.22
C LEU A 67 4.30 2.34 -21.65
N SER A 68 3.98 1.10 -21.94
CA SER A 68 2.63 0.68 -22.32
C SER A 68 2.00 -0.18 -21.22
N ASN A 69 0.68 -0.20 -21.18
CA ASN A 69 -0.10 -1.07 -20.28
C ASN A 69 0.36 -0.98 -18.82
N VAL A 70 0.46 0.26 -18.31
CA VAL A 70 0.86 0.51 -16.93
C VAL A 70 -0.36 0.36 -16.02
N GLU A 71 -0.26 -0.48 -15.00
CA GLU A 71 -1.29 -0.65 -13.99
C GLU A 71 -0.74 -0.27 -12.61
N VAL A 72 -1.40 0.67 -11.95
CA VAL A 72 -1.11 1.05 -10.58
C VAL A 72 -2.17 0.42 -9.69
N LYS A 73 -1.79 -0.57 -8.88
CA LYS A 73 -2.65 -1.16 -7.85
C LYS A 73 -2.30 -0.58 -6.49
N TYR A 74 -3.29 -0.41 -5.63
CA TYR A 74 -3.10 0.03 -4.25
C TYR A 74 -3.87 -0.84 -3.26
N ASN A 75 -3.34 -0.92 -2.04
CA ASN A 75 -3.97 -1.48 -0.86
C ASN A 75 -3.74 -0.53 0.32
N ILE A 76 -4.80 0.12 0.78
CA ILE A 76 -4.79 0.96 1.97
C ILE A 76 -5.22 0.10 3.15
N VAL A 77 -4.36 0.01 4.16
CA VAL A 77 -4.61 -0.75 5.37
C VAL A 77 -4.96 0.20 6.49
N TYR A 78 -6.06 -0.06 7.17
CA TYR A 78 -6.49 0.68 8.35
C TYR A 78 -6.95 -0.28 9.45
N GLN A 79 -6.89 0.20 10.68
CA GLN A 79 -7.39 -0.49 11.84
C GLN A 79 -8.77 0.05 12.15
N ASP A 80 -9.75 -0.85 12.18
CA ASP A 80 -11.14 -0.62 12.56
C ASP A 80 -11.28 -0.89 14.07
N GLN A 81 -11.55 0.17 14.83
CA GLN A 81 -11.66 0.08 16.28
C GLN A 81 -13.13 0.06 16.68
N GLN A 82 -13.58 -1.10 17.14
CA GLN A 82 -14.93 -1.27 17.66
C GLN A 82 -15.12 -0.57 19.00
N GLU A 83 -16.20 0.19 19.14
CA GLU A 83 -16.60 0.83 20.38
C GLU A 83 -16.89 -0.21 21.48
N GLY A 84 -16.52 0.13 22.73
CA GLY A 84 -16.69 -0.77 23.86
C GLY A 84 -15.78 -2.00 23.85
N SER A 85 -14.91 -2.17 22.85
CA SER A 85 -13.89 -3.22 22.83
C SER A 85 -12.62 -2.79 23.58
N LYS A 86 -11.91 -3.77 24.14
CA LYS A 86 -10.55 -3.61 24.69
C LYS A 86 -9.46 -4.02 23.71
N ASP A 87 -9.83 -4.61 22.58
CA ASP A 87 -8.89 -5.06 21.57
C ASP A 87 -8.36 -3.86 20.78
N ASP A 88 -7.18 -4.02 20.15
CA ASP A 88 -6.56 -2.95 19.38
C ASP A 88 -7.37 -2.59 18.12
N GLY A 89 -8.31 -3.45 17.70
CA GLY A 89 -9.11 -3.33 16.49
C GLY A 89 -8.70 -4.30 15.39
N LEU A 90 -9.54 -4.46 14.37
CA LEU A 90 -9.33 -5.37 13.26
C LEU A 90 -8.63 -4.68 12.10
N LEU A 91 -7.68 -5.35 11.45
CA LEU A 91 -7.06 -4.83 10.23
C LEU A 91 -8.01 -5.01 9.04
N GLN A 92 -8.34 -3.90 8.39
CA GLN A 92 -9.14 -3.83 7.17
C GLN A 92 -8.27 -3.37 6.00
N SER A 93 -8.73 -3.66 4.78
CA SER A 93 -8.04 -3.33 3.54
C SER A 93 -9.01 -2.68 2.56
N HIS A 94 -8.60 -1.54 1.99
CA HIS A 94 -9.31 -0.86 0.91
C HIS A 94 -8.41 -0.85 -0.33
N LYS A 95 -8.84 -1.57 -1.37
CA LYS A 95 -8.01 -1.86 -2.55
C LYS A 95 -8.61 -1.27 -3.81
N GLY A 96 -7.75 -1.03 -4.79
CA GLY A 96 -8.18 -0.67 -6.13
C GLY A 96 -7.02 -0.66 -7.10
N SER A 97 -7.33 -0.32 -8.35
CA SER A 97 -6.36 -0.29 -9.44
C SER A 97 -6.77 0.70 -10.50
N GLN A 98 -5.79 1.33 -11.14
CA GLN A 98 -6.01 2.17 -12.31
C GLN A 98 -5.01 1.79 -13.42
N LYS A 99 -5.52 1.68 -14.65
CA LYS A 99 -4.75 1.30 -15.83
C LYS A 99 -4.54 2.51 -16.74
N PHE A 100 -3.39 2.52 -17.40
CA PHE A 100 -2.96 3.53 -18.35
C PHE A 100 -2.35 2.83 -19.55
N ASP A 101 -2.93 3.06 -20.74
CA ASP A 101 -2.45 2.42 -21.97
C ASP A 101 -1.03 2.87 -22.33
N LYS A 102 -0.68 4.11 -21.97
CA LYS A 102 0.61 4.71 -22.26
C LYS A 102 1.04 5.70 -21.19
N VAL A 103 2.33 5.69 -20.86
CA VAL A 103 3.02 6.72 -20.08
C VAL A 103 4.19 7.22 -20.91
N ASP A 104 4.23 8.52 -21.16
CA ASP A 104 5.31 9.12 -21.93
C ASP A 104 6.67 9.02 -21.19
N PRO A 105 7.80 9.11 -21.91
CA PRO A 105 9.12 9.18 -21.29
C PRO A 105 9.19 10.28 -20.22
N ASN A 106 9.72 9.95 -19.04
CA ASN A 106 9.75 10.84 -17.88
C ASN A 106 8.38 11.41 -17.46
N GLY A 107 7.29 10.82 -17.95
CA GLY A 107 5.92 11.25 -17.71
C GLY A 107 5.50 11.02 -16.26
N SER A 108 4.45 11.74 -15.84
CA SER A 108 3.84 11.58 -14.52
C SER A 108 2.38 11.18 -14.65
N LEU A 109 1.94 10.32 -13.76
CA LEU A 109 0.56 9.87 -13.59
C LEU A 109 0.09 10.24 -12.19
N VAL A 110 -1.19 10.54 -12.07
CA VAL A 110 -1.85 10.74 -10.79
C VAL A 110 -3.00 9.77 -10.69
N VAL A 111 -2.99 8.94 -9.65
CA VAL A 111 -4.07 8.02 -9.31
C VAL A 111 -4.73 8.54 -8.04
N SER A 112 -6.04 8.73 -8.09
CA SER A 112 -6.84 8.96 -6.88
C SER A 112 -7.48 7.65 -6.47
N THR A 113 -7.31 7.25 -5.21
CA THR A 113 -8.03 6.09 -4.69
C THR A 113 -9.50 6.41 -4.57
N GLU A 114 -10.32 5.35 -4.56
CA GLU A 114 -11.70 5.52 -4.11
C GLU A 114 -11.71 6.08 -2.68
N PRO A 115 -12.67 6.95 -2.34
CA PRO A 115 -12.84 7.41 -0.99
C PRO A 115 -13.18 6.26 -0.04
N PHE A 116 -12.72 6.36 1.20
CA PHE A 116 -13.11 5.45 2.27
C PHE A 116 -13.33 6.22 3.57
N GLN A 117 -14.17 5.66 4.43
CA GLN A 117 -14.56 6.29 5.67
C GLN A 117 -13.72 5.78 6.84
N LEU A 118 -13.39 6.70 7.74
CA LEU A 118 -12.82 6.42 9.05
C LEU A 118 -13.73 7.03 10.11
N THR A 119 -14.08 6.24 11.10
CA THR A 119 -15.01 6.64 12.14
C THR A 119 -14.29 6.86 13.46
N THR A 120 -14.86 7.73 14.29
CA THR A 120 -14.46 7.91 15.68
C THR A 120 -15.70 7.93 16.54
N HIS A 121 -15.82 6.95 17.42
CA HIS A 121 -16.85 6.86 18.44
C HIS A 121 -16.31 7.42 19.75
N GLN A 122 -17.07 8.29 20.39
CA GLN A 122 -16.68 8.94 21.65
C GLN A 122 -17.88 8.97 22.59
N LEU A 123 -17.77 8.32 23.74
CA LEU A 123 -18.73 8.48 24.82
C LEU A 123 -18.70 9.90 25.38
N ASP A 124 -19.87 10.42 25.72
CA ASP A 124 -20.04 11.70 26.40
C ASP A 124 -19.39 11.66 27.81
N GLY A 125 -19.13 12.85 28.37
CA GLY A 125 -18.54 12.97 29.70
C GLY A 125 -19.34 12.22 30.76
N ASN A 126 -18.65 11.59 31.71
CA ASN A 126 -19.19 10.77 32.80
C ASN A 126 -19.79 9.41 32.39
N TRP A 127 -19.78 9.06 31.11
CA TRP A 127 -20.11 7.71 30.65
C TRP A 127 -18.85 6.85 30.58
N VAL A 128 -18.99 5.59 30.98
CA VAL A 128 -17.93 4.58 30.91
C VAL A 128 -18.54 3.26 30.49
N TRP A 129 -17.76 2.45 29.78
CA TRP A 129 -18.16 1.08 29.49
C TRP A 129 -18.08 0.22 30.76
N ALA A 130 -19.06 -0.66 30.98
CA ALA A 130 -19.09 -1.54 32.15
C ALA A 130 -17.87 -2.48 32.22
N ASN A 131 -17.31 -2.85 31.06
CA ASN A 131 -16.11 -3.66 30.97
C ASN A 131 -14.82 -2.84 31.20
N GLY A 132 -14.88 -1.51 31.30
CA GLY A 132 -13.72 -0.63 31.41
C GLY A 132 -12.95 -0.41 30.10
N ALA A 133 -13.59 -0.60 28.95
CA ALA A 133 -13.04 -0.22 27.65
C ALA A 133 -12.84 1.30 27.53
N SER A 134 -12.06 1.72 26.54
CA SER A 134 -11.82 3.14 26.26
C SER A 134 -13.12 3.86 25.92
N ASN A 135 -13.28 5.09 26.43
CA ASN A 135 -14.39 5.98 26.05
C ASN A 135 -14.28 6.49 24.61
N LYS A 136 -13.16 6.22 23.94
CA LYS A 136 -12.91 6.59 22.55
C LYS A 136 -12.42 5.38 21.76
N ALA A 137 -13.09 5.10 20.64
CA ALA A 137 -12.62 4.18 19.61
C ALA A 137 -12.44 4.97 18.31
N SER A 138 -11.30 4.84 17.66
CA SER A 138 -10.99 5.60 16.44
C SER A 138 -10.32 4.73 15.42
N ASP A 139 -10.91 4.69 14.23
CA ASP A 139 -10.25 4.08 13.10
C ASP A 139 -8.97 4.84 12.76
N ARG A 140 -7.97 4.07 12.32
CA ARG A 140 -6.64 4.60 12.05
C ARG A 140 -6.04 3.97 10.81
N VAL A 141 -5.64 4.81 9.86
CA VAL A 141 -4.80 4.35 8.74
C VAL A 141 -3.47 3.83 9.27
N VAL A 142 -3.16 2.58 8.94
CA VAL A 142 -1.88 1.93 9.21
C VAL A 142 -0.88 2.29 8.12
N GLY A 143 -1.31 2.28 6.85
CA GLY A 143 -0.49 2.69 5.73
C GLY A 143 -1.11 2.40 4.37
N ILE A 144 -0.33 2.65 3.32
CA ILE A 144 -0.65 2.35 1.93
C ILE A 144 0.48 1.52 1.31
N TRP A 145 0.09 0.51 0.53
CA TRP A 145 0.98 -0.28 -0.32
C TRP A 145 0.54 -0.11 -1.77
N THR A 146 1.45 0.35 -2.63
CA THR A 146 1.25 0.54 -4.06
C THR A 146 2.15 -0.42 -4.84
N ARG A 147 1.61 -1.04 -5.89
CA ARG A 147 2.35 -1.86 -6.84
C ARG A 147 2.14 -1.33 -8.26
N ILE A 148 3.23 -1.19 -9.01
CA ILE A 148 3.19 -0.80 -10.42
C ILE A 148 3.54 -2.01 -11.27
N TYR A 149 2.63 -2.33 -12.19
CA TYR A 149 2.82 -3.34 -13.21
C TYR A 149 2.97 -2.66 -14.57
N VAL A 150 3.84 -3.20 -15.42
CA VAL A 150 4.00 -2.78 -16.82
C VAL A 150 3.90 -4.05 -17.66
N ASP A 151 2.99 -4.07 -18.62
CA ASP A 151 2.66 -5.26 -19.42
C ASP A 151 2.37 -6.49 -18.54
N GLY A 152 1.68 -6.27 -17.41
CA GLY A 152 1.32 -7.31 -16.44
C GLY A 152 2.47 -7.79 -15.54
N GLN A 153 3.68 -7.27 -15.70
CA GLN A 153 4.83 -7.62 -14.86
C GLN A 153 5.03 -6.60 -13.75
N LEU A 154 5.18 -7.06 -12.50
CA LEU A 154 5.52 -6.20 -11.37
C LEU A 154 6.88 -5.54 -11.63
N LYS A 155 6.91 -4.21 -11.69
CA LYS A 155 8.13 -3.41 -11.85
C LYS A 155 8.59 -2.77 -10.56
N GLN A 156 7.65 -2.28 -9.76
CA GLN A 156 7.99 -1.58 -8.53
C GLN A 156 6.91 -1.72 -7.46
N GLU A 157 7.37 -1.75 -6.21
CA GLU A 157 6.53 -1.66 -5.02
C GLU A 157 6.90 -0.44 -4.19
N TYR A 158 5.90 0.16 -3.56
CA TYR A 158 6.05 1.24 -2.59
C TYR A 158 5.17 0.97 -1.38
N CYS A 159 5.75 1.05 -0.18
CA CYS A 159 5.02 0.90 1.08
C CYS A 159 5.28 2.11 1.96
N ASN A 160 4.22 2.71 2.49
CA ASN A 160 4.31 3.75 3.50
C ASN A 160 3.35 3.45 4.66
N PRO A 161 3.86 3.06 5.84
CA PRO A 161 5.28 2.89 6.17
C PRO A 161 5.88 1.65 5.50
N SER A 162 7.22 1.61 5.37
CA SER A 162 7.95 0.48 4.77
C SER A 162 7.79 -0.84 5.53
N THR A 163 7.34 -0.79 6.78
CA THR A 163 7.07 -1.97 7.62
C THR A 163 5.71 -2.61 7.33
N LEU A 164 4.85 -1.98 6.52
CA LEU A 164 3.50 -2.49 6.22
C LEU A 164 3.54 -3.87 5.55
N SER A 165 4.47 -4.09 4.62
CA SER A 165 4.64 -5.36 3.91
C SER A 165 5.04 -6.54 4.81
N LYS A 166 5.48 -6.27 6.05
CA LYS A 166 5.76 -7.31 7.05
C LYS A 166 4.54 -7.70 7.87
N LYS A 167 3.49 -6.87 7.86
CA LYS A 167 2.29 -7.03 8.69
C LYS A 167 1.10 -7.56 7.91
N VAL A 168 1.07 -7.33 6.61
CA VAL A 168 -0.02 -7.67 5.72
C VAL A 168 0.56 -8.25 4.45
N ASP A 169 -0.02 -9.34 3.96
CA ASP A 169 0.33 -9.92 2.67
C ASP A 169 -0.46 -9.24 1.55
N TRP A 170 0.19 -9.02 0.41
CA TRP A 170 -0.52 -8.60 -0.79
C TRP A 170 -1.39 -9.76 -1.29
N LYS A 171 -2.69 -9.51 -1.40
CA LYS A 171 -3.65 -10.42 -2.03
C LYS A 171 -4.26 -9.70 -3.21
N ASP A 172 -4.04 -10.23 -4.42
CA ASP A 172 -4.71 -9.74 -5.62
C ASP A 172 -6.22 -10.01 -5.59
#